data_AF-A0A9W9KCG3-F1
#
_entry.id   AF-A0A9W9KCG3-F1
#
_cell.length_a   1.000
_cell.length_b   1.000
_cell.length_c   1.000
_cell.angle_alpha   90.00
_cell.angle_beta   90.00
_cell.angle_gamma   90.00
#
_symmetry.space_group_name_H-M   'P 1'
#
loop_
_entity.id
_entity.type
_entity.pdbx_description
1 polymer ?
#
loop_
_entity_poly.entity_id
_entity_poly.type
_entity_poly.pdbx_seq_one_letter_code
_entity_poly.pdbx_strand_id
1 'polypeptide(L)'
;MMIRFGQSEREHCVRDIQLSWALGGRGANIQGPSNISPKAWTGVLSAGCAALNPYGYIPEEHYDPSQSGQFTSVLVANLHDLLYDHGASNRMTGMMYTAGAGLAKDDIAVAYSVGMVDAIARRISRLPEGEDLIFGDSVYMITFSWAPFNTRYRTWERFIKYTRILQAFSSPDASRILEISRRGKVLAVSDQDLENIPVSESWDAAMNPSSPSRLTPRVTEAYTLPPALVVFEKYGISQPRLCAECEPTYQASVNTTDQFHAIAGIPQAVVSRDSVALAVGLRRVAILAATTDHSSGEYCCDACACKLGAWVDNLSYKVLVSMMESEPKSTPKEWMLENYLVIYATLWPVCAISILSGFDVIANAKFQPGAMGERDAVDC
;
A
#
# COMPACT_ATOMS: atom_id res chain seq x y z
N MET A 1 30.71 14.57 -29.31
CA MET A 1 31.39 14.69 -28.00
C MET A 1 30.52 13.98 -26.98
N MET A 2 30.85 12.72 -26.68
CA MET A 2 30.12 11.84 -25.77
C MET A 2 30.53 12.13 -24.33
N ILE A 3 29.56 12.44 -23.46
CA ILE A 3 29.79 12.48 -22.03
C ILE A 3 29.60 11.06 -21.49
N ARG A 4 30.70 10.45 -21.05
CA ARG A 4 30.71 9.22 -20.25
C ARG A 4 30.26 9.58 -18.84
N PHE A 5 29.21 8.94 -18.35
CA PHE A 5 28.97 8.79 -16.91
C PHE A 5 29.31 7.35 -16.51
N GLY A 6 30.07 7.24 -15.41
CA GLY A 6 30.78 6.04 -14.99
C GLY A 6 29.87 4.89 -14.60
N GLN A 7 30.19 3.73 -15.16
CA GLN A 7 29.84 2.40 -14.69
C GLN A 7 30.67 2.07 -13.44
N SER A 8 30.11 2.24 -12.25
CA SER A 8 30.53 1.56 -11.02
C SER A 8 29.55 1.98 -9.92
N GLU A 9 28.76 1.16 -9.23
CA GLU A 9 28.75 -0.28 -9.04
C GLU A 9 27.40 -0.63 -8.37
N ARG A 10 26.71 -1.67 -8.84
CA ARG A 10 25.70 -2.50 -8.13
C ARG A 10 24.30 -1.93 -7.89
N GLU A 11 23.42 -1.95 -8.90
CA GLU A 11 21.94 -1.86 -8.72
C GLU A 11 21.19 -2.78 -9.69
N HIS A 12 21.67 -4.02 -9.83
CA HIS A 12 21.33 -4.90 -10.94
C HIS A 12 20.47 -6.07 -10.48
N CYS A 13 19.14 -5.95 -10.65
CA CYS A 13 18.31 -7.05 -11.16
C CYS A 13 16.81 -6.70 -11.36
N VAL A 14 16.15 -5.88 -10.52
CA VAL A 14 14.79 -5.34 -10.84
C VAL A 14 14.89 -4.16 -11.82
N ARG A 15 15.88 -3.30 -11.58
CA ARG A 15 16.17 -2.10 -12.36
C ARG A 15 16.64 -2.40 -13.79
N ASP A 16 17.25 -3.56 -14.05
CA ASP A 16 17.76 -3.90 -15.39
C ASP A 16 16.64 -4.18 -16.40
N ILE A 17 15.54 -4.80 -15.96
CA ILE A 17 14.36 -5.00 -16.82
C ILE A 17 13.74 -3.62 -17.14
N GLN A 18 13.54 -2.79 -16.11
CA GLN A 18 13.00 -1.44 -16.24
C GLN A 18 13.89 -0.54 -17.12
N LEU A 19 15.21 -0.57 -16.92
CA LEU A 19 16.20 0.14 -17.72
C LEU A 19 16.25 -0.42 -19.14
N SER A 20 16.14 -1.74 -19.34
CA SER A 20 16.11 -2.34 -20.68
C SER A 20 14.87 -1.92 -21.48
N TRP A 21 13.72 -1.78 -20.81
CA TRP A 21 12.49 -1.27 -21.44
C TRP A 21 12.58 0.21 -21.76
N ALA A 22 13.09 1.04 -20.85
CA ALA A 22 13.34 2.46 -21.10
C ALA A 22 14.37 2.66 -22.24
N LEU A 23 15.47 1.91 -22.24
CA LEU A 23 16.49 1.92 -23.30
C LEU A 23 15.95 1.42 -24.64
N GLY A 24 14.94 0.55 -24.63
CA GLY A 24 14.20 0.09 -25.81
C GLY A 24 13.05 0.99 -26.25
N GLY A 25 12.81 2.12 -25.57
CA GLY A 25 11.71 3.05 -25.86
C GLY A 25 10.31 2.52 -25.50
N ARG A 26 10.23 1.55 -24.58
CA ARG A 26 9.01 0.81 -24.19
C ARG A 26 8.58 1.05 -22.74
N GLY A 27 9.11 2.09 -22.08
CA GLY A 27 8.78 2.42 -20.69
C GLY A 27 8.75 3.94 -20.43
N ALA A 28 8.40 4.34 -19.20
CA ALA A 28 8.33 5.76 -18.82
C ALA A 28 9.72 6.43 -18.84
N ASN A 29 9.88 7.48 -19.66
CA ASN A 29 11.15 8.23 -19.81
C ASN A 29 11.31 9.38 -18.80
N ILE A 30 10.33 9.57 -17.91
CA ILE A 30 10.31 10.65 -16.93
C ILE A 30 10.71 10.06 -15.57
N GLN A 31 11.82 10.55 -15.01
CA GLN A 31 12.51 9.91 -13.87
C GLN A 31 12.25 10.57 -12.51
N GLY A 32 11.57 11.72 -12.47
CA GLY A 32 11.25 12.43 -11.23
C GLY A 32 11.24 13.95 -11.37
N PRO A 33 11.38 14.71 -10.26
CA PRO A 33 11.21 16.16 -10.23
C PRO A 33 12.17 16.95 -11.14
N SER A 34 13.30 16.35 -11.52
CA SER A 34 14.24 16.91 -12.50
C SER A 34 13.71 16.93 -13.93
N ASN A 35 12.74 16.06 -14.25
CA ASN A 35 12.21 15.86 -15.61
C ASN A 35 10.80 16.44 -15.75
N ILE A 36 10.00 16.45 -14.67
CA ILE A 36 8.67 17.05 -14.61
C ILE A 36 8.48 17.66 -13.22
N SER A 37 7.94 18.88 -13.14
CA SER A 37 7.72 19.53 -11.83
C SER A 37 6.61 18.85 -11.03
N PRO A 38 6.59 18.96 -9.69
CA PRO A 38 5.50 18.41 -8.87
C PRO A 38 4.12 18.89 -9.31
N LYS A 39 3.97 20.16 -9.67
CA LYS A 39 2.71 20.71 -10.21
C LYS A 39 2.27 20.02 -11.50
N ALA A 40 3.19 19.85 -12.45
CA ALA A 40 2.88 19.16 -13.70
C ALA A 40 2.60 17.66 -13.46
N TRP A 41 3.29 17.06 -12.49
CA TRP A 41 3.11 15.67 -12.09
C TRP A 41 1.73 15.40 -11.49
N THR A 42 1.33 16.20 -10.50
CA THR A 42 0.00 16.11 -9.88
C THR A 42 -1.10 16.34 -10.92
N GLY A 43 -0.92 17.31 -11.82
CA GLY A 43 -1.88 17.56 -12.90
C GLY A 43 -2.07 16.37 -13.84
N VAL A 44 -0.97 15.72 -14.25
CA VAL A 44 -1.02 14.54 -15.13
C VAL A 44 -1.70 13.35 -14.43
N LEU A 45 -1.41 13.12 -13.16
CA LEU A 45 -2.00 11.99 -12.42
C LEU A 45 -3.48 12.21 -12.07
N SER A 46 -3.88 13.45 -11.80
CA SER A 46 -5.30 13.77 -11.54
C SER A 46 -6.15 13.79 -12.81
N ALA A 47 -5.57 14.02 -14.00
CA ALA A 47 -6.30 14.15 -15.27
C ALA A 47 -6.12 12.98 -16.26
N GLY A 48 -5.13 12.10 -16.07
CA GLY A 48 -4.78 11.03 -17.02
C GLY A 48 -5.66 9.78 -16.90
N CYS A 49 -5.60 8.89 -17.91
CA CYS A 49 -6.30 7.59 -17.97
C CYS A 49 -6.03 6.62 -16.79
N ALA A 50 -5.26 7.02 -15.78
CA ALA A 50 -5.10 6.32 -14.49
C ALA A 50 -6.26 6.59 -13.53
N ALA A 51 -6.81 7.80 -13.60
CA ALA A 51 -8.11 8.12 -13.05
C ALA A 51 -9.14 7.71 -14.10
N LEU A 52 -9.80 6.56 -13.94
CA LEU A 52 -11.09 6.32 -14.60
C LEU A 52 -12.13 7.29 -14.00
N ASN A 53 -11.96 8.60 -14.14
CA ASN A 53 -12.87 9.63 -13.64
C ASN A 53 -12.99 10.86 -14.59
N PRO A 54 -14.15 11.56 -14.60
CA PRO A 54 -14.68 12.31 -15.76
C PRO A 54 -14.33 13.81 -15.82
N TYR A 55 -13.08 14.23 -15.56
CA TYR A 55 -12.80 15.67 -15.30
C TYR A 55 -11.65 16.32 -16.05
N GLY A 56 -11.31 15.85 -17.26
CA GLY A 56 -10.24 16.43 -18.10
C GLY A 56 -10.42 17.89 -18.57
N TYR A 57 -11.35 18.67 -18.01
CA TYR A 57 -11.74 20.00 -18.50
C TYR A 57 -11.95 21.10 -17.43
N ILE A 58 -11.54 20.90 -16.17
CA ILE A 58 -11.75 21.92 -15.11
C ILE A 58 -10.50 22.83 -14.97
N PRO A 59 -10.64 24.16 -15.13
CA PRO A 59 -9.56 25.14 -14.91
C PRO A 59 -9.03 25.18 -13.47
N GLU A 60 -7.77 25.62 -13.30
CA GLU A 60 -7.07 25.65 -12.00
C GLU A 60 -7.76 26.53 -10.93
N GLU A 61 -8.44 27.58 -11.36
CA GLU A 61 -9.23 28.46 -10.49
C GLU A 61 -10.53 27.84 -9.94
N HIS A 62 -10.94 26.67 -10.45
CA HIS A 62 -12.09 25.90 -9.98
C HIS A 62 -11.66 24.63 -9.23
N TYR A 63 -10.46 24.65 -8.64
CA TYR A 63 -9.88 23.55 -7.86
C TYR A 63 -10.86 23.06 -6.78
N ASP A 64 -11.53 21.95 -7.09
CA ASP A 64 -12.42 21.22 -6.21
C ASP A 64 -11.60 20.54 -5.10
N PRO A 65 -12.02 20.63 -3.82
CA PRO A 65 -11.49 19.82 -2.71
C PRO A 65 -11.27 18.33 -3.02
N SER A 66 -11.91 17.78 -4.07
CA SER A 66 -11.73 16.41 -4.55
C SER A 66 -10.34 16.08 -5.14
N GLN A 67 -9.55 17.04 -5.63
CA GLN A 67 -8.28 16.72 -6.31
C GLN A 67 -7.23 16.09 -5.39
N SER A 68 -7.16 16.49 -4.12
CA SER A 68 -6.19 15.94 -3.16
C SER A 68 -6.40 14.44 -2.94
N GLY A 69 -7.65 14.01 -2.78
CA GLY A 69 -8.01 12.60 -2.67
C GLY A 69 -7.75 11.83 -3.97
N GLN A 70 -8.03 12.43 -5.13
CA GLN A 70 -7.79 11.80 -6.44
C GLN A 70 -6.30 11.59 -6.76
N PHE A 71 -5.47 12.61 -6.54
CA PHE A 71 -4.02 12.46 -6.72
C PHE A 71 -3.48 11.36 -5.79
N THR A 72 -3.91 11.38 -4.53
CA THR A 72 -3.42 10.41 -3.54
C THR A 72 -3.96 9.00 -3.83
N SER A 73 -5.14 8.86 -4.43
CA SER A 73 -5.66 7.56 -4.88
C SER A 73 -4.79 6.95 -5.98
N VAL A 74 -4.40 7.77 -6.97
CA VAL A 74 -3.50 7.35 -8.03
C VAL A 74 -2.09 7.07 -7.47
N LEU A 75 -1.62 7.89 -6.54
CA LEU A 75 -0.36 7.65 -5.84
C LEU A 75 -0.38 6.26 -5.16
N VAL A 76 -1.40 5.97 -4.35
CA VAL A 76 -1.52 4.68 -3.65
C VAL A 76 -1.66 3.50 -4.59
N ALA A 77 -2.42 3.62 -5.68
CA ALA A 77 -2.50 2.58 -6.69
C ALA A 77 -1.11 2.27 -7.25
N ASN A 78 -0.34 3.30 -7.58
CA ASN A 78 1.05 3.16 -8.05
C ASN A 78 1.97 2.53 -6.99
N LEU A 79 1.74 2.78 -5.70
CA LEU A 79 2.55 2.20 -4.61
C LEU A 79 2.31 0.68 -4.43
N HIS A 80 1.12 0.19 -4.76
CA HIS A 80 0.82 -1.26 -4.74
C HIS A 80 1.26 -1.96 -6.03
N ASP A 81 1.29 -1.24 -7.15
CA ASP A 81 1.48 -1.80 -8.49
C ASP A 81 2.66 -1.18 -9.28
N LEU A 82 3.85 -1.20 -8.69
CA LEU A 82 5.05 -0.73 -9.39
C LEU A 82 5.48 -1.66 -10.52
N LEU A 83 5.15 -2.96 -10.50
CA LEU A 83 5.62 -3.91 -11.51
C LEU A 83 4.67 -4.05 -12.70
N TYR A 84 3.34 -4.00 -12.53
CA TYR A 84 2.41 -4.23 -13.64
C TYR A 84 2.01 -2.95 -14.40
N ASP A 85 2.18 -1.74 -13.82
CA ASP A 85 1.85 -0.49 -14.52
C ASP A 85 2.93 -0.04 -15.53
N HIS A 86 4.15 -0.61 -15.47
CA HIS A 86 5.25 -0.23 -16.37
C HIS A 86 5.18 -0.84 -17.78
N GLY A 87 4.21 -1.71 -18.06
CA GLY A 87 4.10 -2.42 -19.35
C GLY A 87 3.19 -1.75 -20.41
N ALA A 88 2.32 -0.81 -20.04
CA ALA A 88 1.29 -0.31 -20.96
C ALA A 88 0.90 1.17 -20.81
N SER A 89 1.40 1.87 -19.79
CA SER A 89 0.99 3.24 -19.52
C SER A 89 2.21 4.17 -19.44
N ASN A 90 2.11 5.38 -20.00
CA ASN A 90 3.14 6.43 -19.86
C ASN A 90 3.21 7.00 -18.42
N ARG A 91 2.81 6.22 -17.40
CA ARG A 91 2.69 6.66 -16.01
C ARG A 91 4.03 6.46 -15.33
N MET A 92 4.67 7.54 -14.90
CA MET A 92 5.70 7.42 -13.87
C MET A 92 5.03 6.97 -12.56
N THR A 93 5.68 6.08 -11.84
CA THR A 93 5.16 5.64 -10.55
C THR A 93 5.55 6.64 -9.47
N GLY A 94 4.72 6.76 -8.43
CA GLY A 94 5.01 7.64 -7.29
C GLY A 94 6.38 7.35 -6.65
N MET A 95 6.76 6.08 -6.53
CA MET A 95 8.08 5.74 -6.00
C MET A 95 9.24 6.08 -6.91
N MET A 96 9.08 5.97 -8.24
CA MET A 96 10.14 6.41 -9.15
C MET A 96 10.31 7.93 -9.08
N TYR A 97 9.21 8.66 -8.89
CA TYR A 97 9.26 10.10 -8.64
C TYR A 97 10.05 10.43 -7.36
N THR A 98 9.78 9.74 -6.25
CA THR A 98 10.50 9.95 -4.99
C THR A 98 11.95 9.47 -5.05
N ALA A 99 12.24 8.44 -5.85
CA ALA A 99 13.61 7.99 -6.10
C ALA A 99 14.42 9.06 -6.84
N GLY A 100 13.84 9.70 -7.87
CA GLY A 100 14.44 10.85 -8.55
C GLY A 100 14.70 12.05 -7.63
N ALA A 101 13.91 12.20 -6.56
CA ALA A 101 14.13 13.20 -5.51
C ALA A 101 15.18 12.79 -4.46
N GLY A 102 15.71 11.56 -4.50
CA GLY A 102 16.62 11.01 -3.49
C GLY A 102 15.93 10.65 -2.16
N LEU A 103 14.60 10.53 -2.17
CA LEU A 103 13.75 10.37 -0.99
C LEU A 103 13.09 8.99 -0.86
N ALA A 104 13.17 8.14 -1.89
CA ALA A 104 12.63 6.78 -1.83
C ALA A 104 13.16 5.98 -0.63
N LYS A 105 14.41 6.24 -0.23
CA LYS A 105 15.06 5.57 0.90
C LYS A 105 14.39 5.81 2.26
N ASP A 106 13.64 6.89 2.37
CA ASP A 106 12.92 7.33 3.57
C ASP A 106 11.41 7.09 3.44
N ASP A 107 10.97 6.42 2.36
CA ASP A 107 9.59 6.02 2.08
C ASP A 107 8.58 7.18 2.10
N ILE A 108 9.02 8.35 1.60
CA ILE A 108 8.25 9.59 1.68
C ILE A 108 6.90 9.51 0.97
N ALA A 109 6.78 8.77 -0.14
CA ALA A 109 5.51 8.61 -0.85
C ALA A 109 4.46 7.88 0.00
N VAL A 110 4.88 6.81 0.68
CA VAL A 110 4.02 6.06 1.60
C VAL A 110 3.71 6.91 2.81
N ALA A 111 4.71 7.55 3.43
CA ALA A 111 4.50 8.42 4.59
C ALA A 111 3.53 9.58 4.32
N TYR A 112 3.59 10.15 3.11
CA TYR A 112 2.65 11.15 2.62
C TYR A 112 1.23 10.57 2.48
N SER A 113 1.10 9.45 1.76
CA SER A 113 -0.20 8.80 1.51
C SER A 113 -0.90 8.39 2.82
N VAL A 114 -0.16 7.80 3.75
CA VAL A 114 -0.69 7.42 5.07
C VAL A 114 -1.04 8.65 5.91
N GLY A 115 -0.28 9.74 5.83
CA GLY A 115 -0.64 11.01 6.48
C GLY A 115 -1.97 11.58 5.96
N MET A 116 -2.16 11.55 4.63
CA MET A 116 -3.39 11.99 3.98
C MET A 116 -4.60 11.12 4.35
N VAL A 117 -4.43 9.79 4.43
CA VAL A 117 -5.56 8.89 4.75
C VAL A 117 -6.07 9.11 6.17
N ASP A 118 -5.16 9.37 7.12
CA ASP A 118 -5.54 9.72 8.48
C ASP A 118 -6.25 11.07 8.57
N ALA A 119 -5.77 12.07 7.83
CA ALA A 119 -6.39 13.39 7.81
C ALA A 119 -7.81 13.34 7.22
N ILE A 120 -7.99 12.61 6.12
CA ILE A 120 -9.31 12.41 5.50
C ILE A 120 -10.23 11.62 6.43
N ALA A 121 -9.75 10.56 7.09
CA ALA A 121 -10.55 9.81 8.05
C ALA A 121 -10.99 10.67 9.25
N ARG A 122 -10.13 11.56 9.75
CA ARG A 122 -10.48 12.53 10.81
C ARG A 122 -11.52 13.54 10.34
N ARG A 123 -11.39 14.06 9.11
CA ARG A 123 -12.39 14.95 8.52
C ARG A 123 -13.75 14.27 8.42
N ILE A 124 -13.79 13.06 7.87
CA ILE A 124 -15.02 12.25 7.74
C ILE A 124 -15.61 11.93 9.11
N SER A 125 -14.79 11.56 10.11
CA SER A 125 -15.30 11.23 11.45
C SER A 125 -15.94 12.44 12.16
N ARG A 126 -15.49 13.66 11.84
CA ARG A 126 -16.02 14.93 12.39
C ARG A 126 -17.14 15.54 11.56
N LEU A 127 -17.42 15.01 10.36
CA LEU A 127 -18.47 15.52 9.49
C LEU A 127 -19.82 15.50 10.22
N PRO A 128 -20.58 16.61 10.24
CA PRO A 128 -21.93 16.65 10.80
C PRO A 128 -22.87 15.67 10.09
N GLU A 129 -23.90 15.21 10.79
CA GLU A 129 -24.92 14.37 10.17
C GLU A 129 -25.65 15.14 9.06
N GLY A 130 -25.81 14.49 7.90
CA GLY A 130 -26.52 15.07 6.75
C GLY A 130 -25.65 15.90 5.81
N GLU A 131 -24.36 16.10 6.10
CA GLU A 131 -23.44 16.69 5.13
C GLU A 131 -22.89 15.66 4.14
N ASP A 132 -22.69 16.12 2.91
CA ASP A 132 -22.18 15.30 1.82
C ASP A 132 -20.67 15.03 1.97
N LEU A 133 -20.26 13.82 1.63
CA LEU A 133 -18.85 13.48 1.54
C LEU A 133 -18.20 14.18 0.35
N ILE A 134 -16.96 14.62 0.53
CA ILE A 134 -16.13 15.07 -0.59
C ILE A 134 -15.85 13.87 -1.50
N PHE A 135 -16.14 14.02 -2.79
CA PHE A 135 -16.00 12.94 -3.77
C PHE A 135 -14.57 12.38 -3.80
N GLY A 136 -13.55 13.25 -3.80
CA GLY A 136 -12.14 12.84 -3.85
C GLY A 136 -11.71 12.03 -2.64
N ASP A 137 -12.16 12.40 -1.45
CA ASP A 137 -11.91 11.66 -0.21
C ASP A 137 -12.48 10.24 -0.31
N SER A 138 -13.68 10.14 -0.85
CA SER A 138 -14.37 8.87 -1.03
C SER A 138 -13.64 7.99 -2.03
N VAL A 139 -13.25 8.55 -3.18
CA VAL A 139 -12.44 7.86 -4.19
C VAL A 139 -11.12 7.38 -3.59
N TYR A 140 -10.48 8.19 -2.75
CA TYR A 140 -9.23 7.82 -2.11
C TYR A 140 -9.38 6.62 -1.17
N MET A 141 -10.34 6.70 -0.25
CA MET A 141 -10.65 5.63 0.69
C MET A 141 -11.04 4.33 -0.03
N ILE A 142 -11.88 4.41 -1.06
CA ILE A 142 -12.31 3.24 -1.83
C ILE A 142 -11.13 2.64 -2.61
N THR A 143 -10.29 3.46 -3.25
CA THR A 143 -9.16 2.96 -4.04
C THR A 143 -8.14 2.26 -3.15
N PHE A 144 -7.83 2.86 -2.00
CA PHE A 144 -6.83 2.32 -1.08
C PHE A 144 -7.34 1.06 -0.39
N SER A 145 -8.63 0.96 -0.05
CA SER A 145 -9.19 -0.30 0.46
C SER A 145 -9.24 -1.37 -0.64
N TRP A 146 -9.51 -0.99 -1.88
CA TRP A 146 -9.62 -1.92 -3.02
C TRP A 146 -8.28 -2.50 -3.45
N ALA A 147 -7.22 -1.69 -3.54
CA ALA A 147 -5.91 -2.08 -4.07
C ALA A 147 -5.33 -3.36 -3.44
N PRO A 148 -5.22 -3.51 -2.10
CA PRO A 148 -4.64 -4.69 -1.49
C PRO A 148 -5.55 -5.93 -1.52
N PHE A 149 -6.83 -5.78 -1.84
CA PHE A 149 -7.82 -6.87 -1.74
C PHE A 149 -8.47 -7.29 -3.06
N ASN A 150 -8.13 -6.65 -4.18
CA ASN A 150 -8.71 -6.95 -5.50
C ASN A 150 -8.16 -8.21 -6.20
N THR A 151 -7.25 -8.95 -5.57
CA THR A 151 -6.54 -10.16 -6.06
C THR A 151 -5.66 -9.98 -7.30
N ARG A 152 -5.98 -9.03 -8.19
CA ARG A 152 -5.21 -8.72 -9.41
C ARG A 152 -3.74 -8.44 -9.09
N TYR A 153 -3.47 -7.66 -8.04
CA TYR A 153 -2.11 -7.25 -7.70
C TYR A 153 -1.32 -8.26 -6.86
N ARG A 154 -1.97 -9.36 -6.46
CA ARG A 154 -1.38 -10.42 -5.64
C ARG A 154 -0.67 -9.88 -4.39
N THR A 155 -1.21 -8.83 -3.80
CA THR A 155 -0.56 -7.97 -2.78
C THR A 155 -0.01 -8.80 -1.63
N TRP A 156 -0.80 -9.74 -1.10
CA TRP A 156 -0.41 -10.52 0.07
C TRP A 156 0.62 -11.60 -0.23
N GLU A 157 0.53 -12.23 -1.40
CA GLU A 157 1.56 -13.17 -1.84
C GLU A 157 2.90 -12.47 -2.06
N ARG A 158 2.88 -11.31 -2.72
CA ARG A 158 4.08 -10.47 -2.91
C ARG A 158 4.62 -9.99 -1.57
N PHE A 159 3.76 -9.54 -0.66
CA PHE A 159 4.16 -9.13 0.68
C PHE A 159 4.92 -10.24 1.41
N ILE A 160 4.38 -11.47 1.42
CA ILE A 160 5.04 -12.63 2.05
C ILE A 160 6.39 -12.89 1.37
N LYS A 161 6.39 -13.04 0.04
CA LYS A 161 7.60 -13.33 -0.74
C LYS A 161 8.68 -12.29 -0.50
N TYR A 162 8.35 -11.02 -0.66
CA TYR A 162 9.29 -9.91 -0.55
C TYR A 162 9.82 -9.77 0.88
N THR A 163 8.95 -9.89 1.89
CA THR A 163 9.38 -9.81 3.29
C THR A 163 10.38 -10.91 3.62
N ARG A 164 10.11 -12.16 3.25
CA ARG A 164 11.03 -13.29 3.47
C ARG A 164 12.35 -13.09 2.73
N ILE A 165 12.29 -12.61 1.49
CA ILE A 165 13.49 -12.27 0.71
C ILE A 165 14.30 -11.19 1.44
N LEU A 166 13.69 -10.08 1.84
CA LEU A 166 14.36 -9.00 2.56
C LEU A 166 15.00 -9.47 3.87
N GLN A 167 14.33 -10.39 4.60
CA GLN A 167 14.88 -10.98 5.82
C GLN A 167 16.10 -11.87 5.56
N ALA A 168 16.13 -12.57 4.43
CA ALA A 168 17.26 -13.40 4.01
C ALA A 168 18.45 -12.57 3.48
N PHE A 169 18.19 -11.39 2.89
CA PHE A 169 19.23 -10.51 2.36
C PHE A 169 19.86 -9.65 3.45
N SER A 170 21.14 -9.87 3.75
CA SER A 170 21.92 -9.07 4.71
C SER A 170 22.42 -7.72 4.13
N SER A 171 21.59 -7.00 3.37
CA SER A 171 21.95 -5.67 2.84
C SER A 171 21.43 -4.54 3.74
N PRO A 172 22.11 -3.38 3.80
CA PRO A 172 21.62 -2.20 4.50
C PRO A 172 20.24 -1.74 3.98
N ASP A 173 20.01 -1.88 2.68
CA ASP A 173 18.76 -1.51 2.04
C ASP A 173 17.60 -2.42 2.47
N ALA A 174 17.83 -3.72 2.52
CA ALA A 174 16.81 -4.68 2.97
C ALA A 174 16.45 -4.46 4.45
N SER A 175 17.47 -4.25 5.29
CA SER A 175 17.28 -3.93 6.71
C SER A 175 16.46 -2.65 6.89
N ARG A 176 16.76 -1.62 6.09
CA ARG A 176 16.07 -0.33 6.13
C ARG A 176 14.61 -0.42 5.68
N ILE A 177 14.30 -1.18 4.61
CA ILE A 177 12.91 -1.40 4.16
C ILE A 177 12.09 -2.07 5.27
N LEU A 178 12.62 -3.16 5.85
CA LEU A 178 11.98 -3.87 6.95
C LEU A 178 11.77 -2.98 8.16
N GLU A 179 12.76 -2.14 8.50
CA GLU A 179 12.66 -1.21 9.62
C GLU A 179 11.58 -0.14 9.37
N ILE A 180 11.61 0.52 8.21
CA ILE A 180 10.64 1.56 7.85
C ILE A 180 9.21 1.02 7.88
N SER A 181 8.98 -0.18 7.34
CA SER A 181 7.65 -0.81 7.32
C SER A 181 7.03 -0.99 8.71
N ARG A 182 7.85 -1.03 9.78
CA ARG A 182 7.39 -1.22 11.17
C ARG A 182 7.35 0.08 11.97
N ARG A 183 8.06 1.13 11.54
CA ARG A 183 8.20 2.39 12.29
C ARG A 183 6.91 3.21 12.33
N GLY A 184 6.00 3.04 11.36
CA GLY A 184 4.73 3.76 11.31
C GLY A 184 4.88 5.28 11.32
N LYS A 185 5.89 5.81 10.61
CA LYS A 185 6.11 7.26 10.49
C LYS A 185 5.30 7.82 9.33
N VAL A 186 4.78 9.04 9.50
CA VAL A 186 3.97 9.74 8.50
C VAL A 186 4.47 11.18 8.32
N LEU A 187 4.16 11.77 7.18
CA LEU A 187 4.17 13.23 7.07
C LEU A 187 2.83 13.72 7.61
N ALA A 188 2.85 14.44 8.72
CA ALA A 188 1.63 14.94 9.34
C ALA A 188 0.92 15.92 8.38
N VAL A 189 -0.35 15.67 8.12
CA VAL A 189 -1.24 16.54 7.35
C VAL A 189 -2.35 16.98 8.31
N SER A 190 -2.48 18.29 8.51
CA SER A 190 -3.57 18.84 9.30
C SER A 190 -4.85 18.93 8.48
N ASP A 191 -6.00 19.01 9.15
CA ASP A 191 -7.29 19.13 8.47
C ASP A 191 -7.37 20.45 7.67
N GLN A 192 -6.72 21.50 8.18
CA GLN A 192 -6.61 22.80 7.51
C GLN A 192 -5.73 22.73 6.25
N ASP A 193 -4.70 21.86 6.24
CA ASP A 193 -3.86 21.64 5.07
C ASP A 193 -4.64 20.99 3.92
N LEU A 194 -5.58 20.10 4.24
CA LEU A 194 -6.41 19.44 3.22
C LEU A 194 -7.33 20.40 2.46
N GLU A 195 -7.73 21.52 3.09
CA GLU A 195 -8.68 22.48 2.52
C GLU A 195 -7.99 23.67 1.85
N ASN A 196 -6.81 24.06 2.34
CA ASN A 196 -6.19 25.33 1.95
C ASN A 196 -4.90 25.18 1.15
N ILE A 197 -4.28 23.99 1.14
CA ILE A 197 -3.02 23.77 0.42
C ILE A 197 -3.31 22.98 -0.85
N PRO A 198 -3.06 23.56 -2.05
CA PRO A 198 -3.15 22.81 -3.29
C PRO A 198 -2.31 21.53 -3.22
N VAL A 199 -2.85 20.41 -3.72
CA VAL A 199 -2.17 19.11 -3.66
C VAL A 199 -0.77 19.15 -4.29
N SER A 200 -0.57 19.98 -5.31
CA SER A 200 0.73 20.24 -5.94
C SER A 200 1.75 20.84 -4.99
N GLU A 201 1.35 21.77 -4.13
CA GLU A 201 2.21 22.42 -3.13
C GLU A 201 2.51 21.47 -1.97
N SER A 202 1.49 20.71 -1.54
CA SER A 202 1.64 19.67 -0.52
C SER A 202 2.61 18.57 -0.98
N TRP A 203 2.48 18.12 -2.23
CA TRP A 203 3.40 17.14 -2.82
C TRP A 203 4.80 17.72 -3.05
N ASP A 204 4.93 18.95 -3.55
CA ASP A 204 6.23 19.63 -3.68
C ASP A 204 6.95 19.74 -2.33
N ALA A 205 6.22 20.14 -1.28
CA ALA A 205 6.75 20.19 0.07
C ALA A 205 7.21 18.79 0.54
N ALA A 206 6.42 17.73 0.27
CA ALA A 206 6.82 16.35 0.56
C ALA A 206 8.10 15.95 -0.18
N MET A 207 8.30 16.40 -1.42
CA MET A 207 9.48 16.10 -2.24
C MET A 207 10.73 16.92 -1.88
N ASN A 208 10.65 17.78 -0.86
CA ASN A 208 11.80 18.51 -0.37
C ASN A 208 12.84 17.55 0.30
N PRO A 209 14.15 17.67 0.01
CA PRO A 209 15.18 16.83 0.64
C PRO A 209 15.21 16.86 2.18
N SER A 210 14.64 17.90 2.81
CA SER A 210 14.52 18.01 4.27
C SER A 210 13.31 17.26 4.85
N SER A 211 12.39 16.75 4.02
CA SER A 211 11.17 16.04 4.47
C SER A 211 11.39 14.90 5.46
N PRO A 212 12.47 14.10 5.40
CA PRO A 212 12.73 13.07 6.42
C PRO A 212 12.78 13.61 7.86
N SER A 213 13.19 14.87 8.05
CA SER A 213 13.22 15.53 9.37
C SER A 213 11.82 15.89 9.91
N ARG A 214 10.81 15.92 9.03
CA ARG A 214 9.41 16.21 9.36
C ARG A 214 8.57 14.96 9.62
N LEU A 215 9.16 13.76 9.45
CA LEU A 215 8.47 12.50 9.71
C LEU A 215 8.20 12.34 11.21
N THR A 216 6.93 12.18 11.58
CA THR A 216 6.50 11.99 12.96
C THR A 216 5.93 10.59 13.17
N PRO A 217 5.98 10.04 14.40
CA PRO A 217 5.22 8.85 14.75
C PRO A 217 3.73 9.10 14.51
N ARG A 218 3.04 8.13 13.91
CA ARG A 218 1.60 8.19 13.72
C ARG A 218 0.87 8.10 15.07
N VAL A 219 -0.19 8.89 15.24
CA VAL A 219 -1.02 8.89 16.46
C VAL A 219 -2.22 7.98 16.26
N THR A 220 -2.31 6.92 17.05
CA THR A 220 -3.29 5.83 16.87
C THR A 220 -3.77 5.25 18.20
N GLU A 221 -4.98 4.72 18.26
CA GLU A 221 -5.50 3.91 19.36
C GLU A 221 -5.70 2.45 18.95
N ALA A 222 -5.68 1.55 19.92
CA ALA A 222 -5.85 0.12 19.68
C ALA A 222 -7.34 -0.26 19.73
N TYR A 223 -7.77 -1.00 18.70
CA TYR A 223 -9.09 -1.59 18.59
C TYR A 223 -8.97 -3.11 18.65
N THR A 224 -9.91 -3.75 19.33
CA THR A 224 -9.90 -5.20 19.56
C THR A 224 -10.98 -5.87 18.73
N LEU A 225 -10.61 -6.96 18.05
CA LEU A 225 -11.50 -7.76 17.22
C LEU A 225 -11.60 -9.20 17.76
N PRO A 226 -12.74 -9.88 17.52
CA PRO A 226 -12.85 -11.30 17.83
C PRO A 226 -11.81 -12.11 17.03
N PRO A 227 -11.52 -13.36 17.44
CA PRO A 227 -10.65 -14.25 16.68
C PRO A 227 -11.05 -14.33 15.20
N ALA A 228 -10.06 -14.27 14.31
CA ALA A 228 -10.28 -14.32 12.87
C ALA A 228 -11.02 -15.60 12.43
N LEU A 229 -10.85 -16.71 13.17
CA LEU A 229 -11.56 -17.95 12.91
C LEU A 229 -13.09 -17.76 12.90
N VAL A 230 -13.63 -16.93 13.80
CA VAL A 230 -15.08 -16.68 13.91
C VAL A 230 -15.63 -16.13 12.58
N VAL A 231 -14.94 -15.16 11.98
CA VAL A 231 -15.37 -14.58 10.71
C VAL A 231 -15.04 -15.50 9.53
N PHE A 232 -13.94 -16.24 9.59
CA PHE A 232 -13.60 -17.23 8.56
C PHE A 232 -14.65 -18.34 8.45
N GLU A 233 -15.11 -18.88 9.58
CA GLU A 233 -16.18 -19.89 9.64
C GLU A 233 -17.51 -19.33 9.11
N LYS A 234 -17.87 -18.11 9.52
CA LYS A 234 -19.08 -17.42 9.02
C LYS A 234 -19.10 -17.29 7.49
N TYR A 235 -17.95 -17.03 6.88
CA TYR A 235 -17.80 -16.88 5.42
C TYR A 235 -17.46 -18.20 4.68
N GLY A 236 -17.55 -19.34 5.37
CA GLY A 236 -17.27 -20.67 4.81
C GLY A 236 -15.84 -20.81 4.28
N ILE A 237 -14.89 -20.09 4.87
CA ILE A 237 -13.50 -20.10 4.43
C ILE A 237 -12.86 -21.43 4.84
N SER A 238 -12.46 -22.21 3.85
CA SER A 238 -11.73 -23.46 4.07
C SER A 238 -10.32 -23.17 4.56
N GLN A 239 -9.90 -23.81 5.65
CA GLN A 239 -8.56 -23.67 6.18
C GLN A 239 -7.51 -24.32 5.26
N PRO A 240 -6.29 -23.76 5.15
CA PRO A 240 -5.23 -24.30 4.32
C PRO A 240 -4.65 -25.57 4.94
N ARG A 241 -4.20 -26.52 4.11
CA ARG A 241 -3.52 -27.74 4.59
C ARG A 241 -2.02 -27.49 4.77
N LEU A 242 -1.59 -27.29 6.00
CA LEU A 242 -0.19 -27.04 6.36
C LEU A 242 0.51 -28.32 6.85
N CYS A 243 1.83 -28.27 7.04
CA CYS A 243 2.56 -29.35 7.67
C CYS A 243 2.32 -29.36 9.20
N ALA A 244 2.63 -30.48 9.85
CA ALA A 244 2.42 -30.67 11.29
C ALA A 244 3.13 -29.61 12.16
N GLU A 245 4.22 -29.00 11.66
CA GLU A 245 4.98 -27.97 12.38
C GLU A 245 4.36 -26.58 12.24
N CYS A 246 3.80 -26.23 11.08
CA CYS A 246 3.22 -24.89 10.84
C CYS A 246 1.74 -24.79 11.24
N GLU A 247 1.03 -25.92 11.28
CA GLU A 247 -0.39 -25.98 11.63
C GLU A 247 -0.68 -25.37 13.01
N PRO A 248 0.04 -25.71 14.11
CA PRO A 248 -0.24 -25.14 15.42
C PRO A 248 -0.09 -23.61 15.47
N THR A 249 0.93 -23.06 14.80
CA THR A 249 1.18 -21.62 14.75
C THR A 249 0.10 -20.90 13.93
N TYR A 250 -0.35 -21.50 12.83
CA TYR A 250 -1.50 -21.00 12.08
C TYR A 250 -2.77 -21.01 12.93
N GLN A 251 -3.06 -22.11 13.62
CA GLN A 251 -4.22 -22.21 14.51
C GLN A 251 -4.17 -21.16 15.61
N ALA A 252 -3.02 -20.97 16.26
CA ALA A 252 -2.84 -19.90 17.23
C ALA A 252 -3.08 -18.51 16.59
N SER A 253 -2.58 -18.30 15.37
CA SER A 253 -2.76 -17.06 14.61
C SER A 253 -4.23 -16.74 14.30
N VAL A 254 -5.11 -17.72 14.11
CA VAL A 254 -6.52 -17.44 13.77
C VAL A 254 -7.45 -17.50 14.99
N ASN A 255 -7.02 -18.13 16.08
CA ASN A 255 -7.85 -18.35 17.28
C ASN A 255 -7.69 -17.31 18.39
N THR A 256 -6.66 -16.46 18.38
CA THR A 256 -6.58 -15.41 19.41
C THR A 256 -7.31 -14.14 18.96
N THR A 257 -7.83 -13.42 19.95
CA THR A 257 -8.23 -12.02 19.82
C THR A 257 -7.14 -11.22 19.13
N ASP A 258 -7.54 -10.39 18.17
CA ASP A 258 -6.62 -9.57 17.39
C ASP A 258 -6.73 -8.11 17.82
N GLN A 259 -5.64 -7.38 17.67
CA GLN A 259 -5.59 -5.94 17.83
C GLN A 259 -5.14 -5.32 16.53
N PHE A 260 -5.70 -4.18 16.21
CA PHE A 260 -5.16 -3.31 15.19
C PHE A 260 -5.27 -1.87 15.68
N HIS A 261 -4.40 -1.01 15.18
CA HIS A 261 -4.37 0.39 15.59
C HIS A 261 -5.17 1.23 14.59
N ALA A 262 -5.64 2.42 14.89
CA ALA A 262 -6.26 3.34 13.93
C ALA A 262 -6.36 4.75 14.54
N ILE A 263 -6.77 5.78 13.79
CA ILE A 263 -7.11 7.07 14.43
C ILE A 263 -8.18 6.88 15.52
N ALA A 264 -8.21 7.80 16.47
CA ALA A 264 -9.15 7.71 17.57
C ALA A 264 -10.60 8.04 17.18
N GLY A 265 -11.55 7.46 17.90
CA GLY A 265 -12.97 7.83 17.84
C GLY A 265 -13.76 7.18 16.71
N ILE A 266 -13.30 6.03 16.18
CA ILE A 266 -14.07 5.26 15.20
C ILE A 266 -15.20 4.51 15.92
N PRO A 267 -16.46 4.61 15.46
CA PRO A 267 -17.58 3.95 16.14
C PRO A 267 -17.42 2.43 16.22
N GLN A 268 -17.75 1.84 17.37
CA GLN A 268 -17.64 0.39 17.59
C GLN A 268 -18.48 -0.43 16.58
N ALA A 269 -19.59 0.12 16.11
CA ALA A 269 -20.42 -0.48 15.07
C ALA A 269 -19.70 -0.61 13.71
N VAL A 270 -18.72 0.26 13.43
CA VAL A 270 -17.86 0.19 12.25
C VAL A 270 -16.68 -0.75 12.51
N VAL A 271 -16.07 -0.66 13.69
CA VAL A 271 -14.96 -1.55 14.10
C VAL A 271 -15.37 -3.02 14.05
N SER A 272 -16.59 -3.33 14.47
CA SER A 272 -17.08 -4.72 14.58
C SER A 272 -17.58 -5.32 13.25
N ARG A 273 -17.33 -4.66 12.11
CA ARG A 273 -17.76 -5.16 10.80
C ARG A 273 -16.93 -6.35 10.35
N ASP A 274 -17.57 -7.27 9.64
CA ASP A 274 -16.92 -8.48 9.16
C ASP A 274 -15.76 -8.18 8.20
N SER A 275 -15.88 -7.17 7.34
CA SER A 275 -14.84 -6.73 6.41
C SER A 275 -13.53 -6.38 7.13
N VAL A 276 -13.62 -5.68 8.25
CA VAL A 276 -12.49 -5.29 9.09
C VAL A 276 -11.87 -6.54 9.73
N ALA A 277 -12.70 -7.42 10.30
CA ALA A 277 -12.22 -8.67 10.88
C ALA A 277 -11.55 -9.59 9.84
N LEU A 278 -12.11 -9.69 8.63
CA LEU A 278 -11.53 -10.43 7.51
C LEU A 278 -10.18 -9.84 7.11
N ALA A 279 -10.10 -8.53 6.89
CA ALA A 279 -8.88 -7.84 6.48
C ALA A 279 -7.75 -8.05 7.51
N VAL A 280 -8.05 -7.85 8.80
CA VAL A 280 -7.11 -8.02 9.91
C VAL A 280 -6.66 -9.48 10.06
N GLY A 281 -7.59 -10.44 9.92
CA GLY A 281 -7.31 -11.87 9.97
C GLY A 281 -6.41 -12.34 8.82
N LEU A 282 -6.71 -11.92 7.58
CA LEU A 282 -5.89 -12.22 6.40
C LEU A 282 -4.49 -11.63 6.53
N ARG A 283 -4.39 -10.36 6.96
CA ARG A 283 -3.10 -9.72 7.27
C ARG A 283 -2.29 -10.55 8.26
N ARG A 284 -2.92 -11.01 9.35
CA ARG A 284 -2.21 -11.76 10.39
C ARG A 284 -1.62 -13.06 9.87
N VAL A 285 -2.39 -13.80 9.06
CA VAL A 285 -1.90 -15.00 8.37
C VAL A 285 -0.74 -14.64 7.43
N ALA A 286 -0.82 -13.52 6.71
CA ALA A 286 0.27 -13.07 5.85
C ALA A 286 1.54 -12.71 6.64
N ILE A 287 1.42 -12.09 7.81
CA ILE A 287 2.56 -11.79 8.69
C ILE A 287 3.20 -13.07 9.22
N LEU A 288 2.39 -14.03 9.69
CA LEU A 288 2.89 -15.35 10.08
C LEU A 288 3.67 -16.02 8.94
N ALA A 289 3.09 -16.04 7.73
CA ALA A 289 3.73 -16.61 6.56
C ALA A 289 5.02 -15.86 6.17
N ALA A 290 5.10 -14.57 6.48
CA ALA A 290 6.27 -13.75 6.25
C ALA A 290 7.39 -13.92 7.31
N THR A 291 7.12 -14.56 8.44
CA THR A 291 8.12 -14.79 9.50
C THR A 291 9.03 -15.98 9.18
N THR A 292 10.34 -15.74 9.11
CA THR A 292 11.38 -16.77 8.89
C THR A 292 12.15 -17.15 10.16
N ASP A 293 11.90 -16.47 11.28
CA ASP A 293 12.70 -16.65 12.50
C ASP A 293 12.29 -17.92 13.28
N HIS A 294 13.11 -18.97 13.15
CA HIS A 294 12.96 -20.21 13.90
C HIS A 294 13.06 -20.05 15.42
N SER A 295 13.76 -19.01 15.90
CA SER A 295 13.96 -18.79 17.34
C SER A 295 12.75 -18.14 18.02
N SER A 296 11.85 -17.53 17.25
CA SER A 296 10.64 -16.88 17.74
C SER A 296 9.50 -17.84 18.12
N GLY A 297 9.59 -19.12 17.72
CA GLY A 297 8.48 -20.07 17.81
C GLY A 297 7.33 -19.82 16.82
N GLU A 298 7.37 -18.72 16.07
CA GLU A 298 6.36 -18.29 15.08
C GLU A 298 6.83 -18.56 13.63
N TYR A 299 7.54 -19.66 13.42
CA TYR A 299 8.12 -19.99 12.13
C TYR A 299 7.11 -20.61 11.16
N CYS A 300 7.12 -20.15 9.90
CA CYS A 300 6.45 -20.80 8.78
C CYS A 300 7.48 -21.26 7.74
N CYS A 301 7.48 -22.54 7.39
CA CYS A 301 8.36 -23.07 6.35
C CYS A 301 7.98 -22.57 4.96
N ASP A 302 8.92 -22.56 4.01
CA ASP A 302 8.70 -21.98 2.68
C ASP A 302 7.52 -22.61 1.93
N ALA A 303 7.34 -23.93 2.05
CA ALA A 303 6.22 -24.64 1.42
C ALA A 303 4.87 -24.21 2.00
N CYS A 304 4.79 -24.02 3.32
CA CYS A 304 3.58 -23.54 3.98
C CYS A 304 3.35 -22.05 3.72
N ALA A 305 4.40 -21.22 3.74
CA ALA A 305 4.31 -19.79 3.42
C ALA A 305 3.79 -19.56 1.99
N CYS A 306 4.24 -20.36 1.02
CA CYS A 306 3.74 -20.31 -0.36
C CYS A 306 2.24 -20.67 -0.44
N LYS A 307 1.81 -21.75 0.23
CA LYS A 307 0.39 -22.12 0.31
C LYS A 307 -0.45 -21.03 0.98
N LEU A 308 0.04 -20.45 2.06
CA LEU A 308 -0.63 -19.36 2.77
C LEU A 308 -0.72 -18.11 1.90
N GLY A 309 0.32 -17.77 1.11
CA GLY A 309 0.27 -16.65 0.18
C GLY A 309 -0.82 -16.80 -0.87
N ALA A 310 -0.88 -17.95 -1.54
CA ALA A 310 -1.96 -18.25 -2.50
C ALA A 310 -3.35 -18.27 -1.84
N TRP A 311 -3.43 -18.79 -0.61
CA TRP A 311 -4.68 -18.86 0.15
C TRP A 311 -5.18 -17.48 0.57
N VAL A 312 -4.32 -16.62 1.14
CA VAL A 312 -4.68 -15.26 1.55
C VAL A 312 -5.12 -14.44 0.34
N ASP A 313 -4.37 -14.53 -0.76
CA ASP A 313 -4.69 -13.77 -1.98
C ASP A 313 -6.04 -14.20 -2.57
N ASN A 314 -6.27 -15.51 -2.71
CA ASN A 314 -7.55 -16.04 -3.17
C ASN A 314 -8.74 -15.63 -2.30
N LEU A 315 -8.54 -15.38 -1.00
CA LEU A 315 -9.61 -14.96 -0.09
C LEU A 315 -9.77 -13.45 0.02
N SER A 316 -8.80 -12.68 -0.48
CA SER A 316 -8.76 -11.23 -0.29
C SER A 316 -9.99 -10.52 -0.84
N TYR A 317 -10.56 -10.99 -1.96
CA TYR A 317 -11.79 -10.42 -2.52
C TYR A 317 -12.99 -10.51 -1.56
N LYS A 318 -13.00 -11.45 -0.61
CA LYS A 318 -14.09 -11.58 0.39
C LYS A 318 -14.18 -10.36 1.31
N VAL A 319 -13.06 -9.67 1.55
CA VAL A 319 -13.05 -8.38 2.25
C VAL A 319 -13.90 -7.37 1.48
N LEU A 320 -13.66 -7.24 0.17
CA LEU A 320 -14.39 -6.31 -0.69
C LEU A 320 -15.87 -6.68 -0.80
N VAL A 321 -16.18 -7.97 -0.94
CA VAL A 321 -17.58 -8.44 -0.96
C VAL A 321 -18.29 -8.06 0.34
N SER A 322 -17.66 -8.30 1.49
CA SER A 322 -18.22 -7.92 2.80
C SER A 322 -18.45 -6.41 2.91
N MET A 323 -17.56 -5.57 2.37
CA MET A 323 -17.74 -4.11 2.33
C MET A 323 -18.88 -3.66 1.39
N MET A 324 -19.13 -4.39 0.30
CA MET A 324 -20.28 -4.11 -0.57
C MET A 324 -21.60 -4.54 0.09
N GLU A 325 -21.57 -5.59 0.91
CA GLU A 325 -22.74 -6.03 1.70
C GLU A 325 -23.11 -5.07 2.84
N SER A 326 -22.14 -4.29 3.33
CA SER A 326 -22.32 -3.30 4.40
C SER A 326 -22.71 -1.92 3.88
N GLU A 327 -22.30 -1.54 2.66
CA GLU A 327 -22.61 -0.25 2.02
C GLU A 327 -24.10 0.14 2.14
N PRO A 328 -25.08 -0.66 1.66
CA PRO A 328 -26.49 -0.26 1.68
C PRO A 328 -27.10 -0.20 3.09
N LYS A 329 -26.39 -0.69 4.11
CA LYS A 329 -26.82 -0.70 5.52
C LYS A 329 -26.12 0.40 6.34
N SER A 330 -25.21 1.14 5.71
CA SER A 330 -24.36 2.13 6.36
C SER A 330 -24.78 3.53 5.97
N THR A 331 -24.54 4.49 6.85
CA THR A 331 -24.41 5.87 6.39
C THR A 331 -23.15 6.01 5.52
N PRO A 332 -23.09 7.00 4.60
CA PRO A 332 -21.88 7.24 3.80
C PRO A 332 -20.63 7.42 4.67
N LYS A 333 -20.77 8.15 5.78
CA LYS A 333 -19.72 8.35 6.80
C LYS A 333 -19.21 7.02 7.35
N GLU A 334 -20.10 6.16 7.84
CA GLU A 334 -19.69 4.87 8.41
C GLU A 334 -19.03 3.96 7.36
N TRP A 335 -19.52 3.96 6.12
CA TRP A 335 -18.93 3.17 5.06
C TRP A 335 -17.53 3.67 4.68
N MET A 336 -17.29 4.97 4.69
CA MET A 336 -15.93 5.51 4.52
C MET A 336 -15.01 5.19 5.68
N LEU A 337 -15.50 5.21 6.92
CA LEU A 337 -14.71 4.79 8.08
C LEU A 337 -14.42 3.27 8.04
N GLU A 338 -15.31 2.44 7.50
CA GLU A 338 -15.03 1.03 7.25
C GLU A 338 -13.91 0.85 6.21
N ASN A 339 -13.98 1.59 5.10
CA ASN A 339 -12.89 1.62 4.10
C ASN A 339 -11.55 1.98 4.76
N TYR A 340 -11.54 3.00 5.62
CA TYR A 340 -10.37 3.40 6.40
C TYR A 340 -9.82 2.26 7.28
N LEU A 341 -10.67 1.56 8.04
CA LEU A 341 -10.20 0.46 8.89
C LEU A 341 -9.67 -0.73 8.07
N VAL A 342 -10.29 -1.03 6.92
CA VAL A 342 -9.80 -2.06 5.98
C VAL A 342 -8.44 -1.69 5.40
N ILE A 343 -8.24 -0.42 5.00
CA ILE A 343 -6.92 0.10 4.63
C ILE A 343 -5.92 -0.14 5.75
N TYR A 344 -6.31 0.19 6.98
CA TYR A 344 -5.41 0.14 8.12
C TYR A 344 -4.90 -1.27 8.42
N ALA A 345 -5.72 -2.31 8.15
CA ALA A 345 -5.26 -3.69 8.24
C ALA A 345 -4.00 -3.96 7.39
N THR A 346 -3.72 -3.14 6.36
CA THR A 346 -2.51 -3.26 5.52
C THR A 346 -1.33 -2.40 5.99
N LEU A 347 -1.55 -1.51 6.97
CA LEU A 347 -0.57 -0.53 7.43
C LEU A 347 0.06 -0.88 8.79
N TRP A 348 -0.49 -1.87 9.51
CA TRP A 348 -0.05 -2.24 10.85
C TRP A 348 -0.17 -3.75 11.10
N PRO A 349 0.77 -4.36 11.85
CA PRO A 349 1.97 -3.76 12.45
C PRO A 349 3.11 -3.59 11.44
N VAL A 350 2.94 -4.14 10.24
CA VAL A 350 3.87 -3.99 9.12
C VAL A 350 3.12 -3.34 7.97
N CYS A 351 3.65 -2.23 7.47
CA CYS A 351 3.11 -1.51 6.32
C CYS A 351 3.41 -2.28 5.03
N ALA A 352 2.39 -2.93 4.46
CA ALA A 352 2.52 -3.76 3.26
C ALA A 352 3.05 -2.95 2.07
N ILE A 353 2.53 -1.73 1.86
CA ILE A 353 2.99 -0.86 0.76
C ILE A 353 4.44 -0.42 0.90
N SER A 354 4.96 -0.25 2.12
CA SER A 354 6.40 0.02 2.32
C SER A 354 7.25 -1.16 1.88
N ILE A 355 6.80 -2.40 2.17
CA ILE A 355 7.49 -3.62 1.71
C ILE A 355 7.44 -3.73 0.19
N LEU A 356 6.24 -3.65 -0.42
CA LEU A 356 6.06 -3.81 -1.86
C LEU A 356 6.85 -2.76 -2.63
N SER A 357 6.62 -1.50 -2.28
CA SER A 357 7.16 -0.38 -3.04
C SER A 357 8.67 -0.20 -2.81
N GLY A 358 9.14 -0.44 -1.57
CA GLY A 358 10.56 -0.46 -1.24
C GLY A 358 11.30 -1.63 -1.88
N PHE A 359 10.69 -2.80 -1.97
CA PHE A 359 11.29 -3.96 -2.63
C PHE A 359 11.51 -3.69 -4.12
N ASP A 360 10.48 -3.24 -4.83
CA ASP A 360 10.56 -3.06 -6.28
C ASP A 360 11.55 -1.94 -6.68
N VAL A 361 11.79 -0.94 -5.82
CA VAL A 361 12.61 0.24 -6.15
C VAL A 361 14.02 0.19 -5.53
N ILE A 362 14.15 -0.34 -4.32
CA ILE A 362 15.36 -0.21 -3.50
C ILE A 362 16.04 -1.56 -3.27
N ALA A 363 15.28 -2.67 -3.24
CA ALA A 363 15.90 -3.98 -3.01
C ALA A 363 16.71 -4.41 -4.23
N ASN A 364 18.04 -4.28 -4.10
CA ASN A 364 19.01 -4.79 -5.05
C ASN A 364 19.15 -6.33 -4.92
N ALA A 365 18.04 -7.05 -5.11
CA ALA A 365 18.01 -8.50 -5.06
C ALA A 365 18.57 -9.05 -6.37
N LYS A 366 19.78 -9.63 -6.33
CA LYS A 366 20.32 -10.39 -7.47
C LYS A 366 19.45 -11.62 -7.69
N PHE A 367 18.58 -11.61 -8.70
CA PHE A 367 17.82 -12.80 -9.04
C PHE A 367 18.74 -13.78 -9.77
N GLN A 368 18.74 -15.04 -9.34
CA GLN A 368 19.35 -16.09 -10.15
C GLN A 368 18.52 -16.28 -11.42
N PRO A 369 19.14 -16.41 -12.60
CA PRO A 369 18.43 -16.76 -13.83
C PRO A 369 17.58 -18.02 -13.60
N GLY A 370 16.28 -17.93 -13.89
CA GLY A 370 15.34 -19.03 -13.68
C GLY A 370 14.81 -19.22 -12.25
N ALA A 371 15.32 -18.53 -11.23
CA ALA A 371 14.79 -18.64 -9.86
C ALA A 371 13.39 -18.03 -9.69
N MET A 372 12.94 -17.24 -10.67
CA MET A 372 11.57 -16.73 -10.75
C MET A 372 10.74 -17.45 -11.82
N GLY A 373 11.26 -18.52 -12.45
CA GLY A 373 10.68 -19.12 -13.65
C GLY A 373 10.67 -18.16 -14.84
N GLU A 374 10.31 -18.62 -16.03
CA GLU A 374 9.91 -17.76 -17.17
C GLU A 374 8.54 -17.08 -16.88
N ARG A 375 8.34 -16.57 -15.66
CA ARG A 375 7.03 -16.46 -15.00
C ARG A 375 6.49 -15.03 -14.90
N ASP A 376 6.96 -14.15 -15.79
CA ASP A 376 6.22 -12.95 -16.19
C ASP A 376 5.23 -13.24 -17.34
N ALA A 377 5.12 -14.49 -17.79
CA ALA A 377 3.93 -15.01 -18.46
C ALA A 377 2.99 -15.63 -17.42
N VAL A 378 2.28 -14.79 -16.67
CA VAL A 378 0.97 -15.16 -16.08
C VAL A 378 -0.02 -14.05 -16.43
N ASP A 379 -0.13 -13.80 -17.73
CA ASP A 379 -1.38 -14.00 -18.45
C ASP A 379 -1.08 -15.03 -19.54
N CYS A 380 -1.88 -16.11 -19.57
CA CYS A 380 -1.83 -17.35 -20.38
C CYS A 380 -1.04 -18.53 -19.76
#